data_AF-A0A5N3X1Z5-F1
#
_entry.id   AF-A0A5N3X1Z5-F1
#
_cell.length_a   1.000
_cell.length_b   1.000
_cell.length_c   1.000
_cell.angle_alpha   90.00
_cell.angle_beta   90.00
_cell.angle_gamma   90.00
#
_symmetry.space_group_name_H-M   'P 1'
#
loop_
_entity.id
_entity.type
_entity.pdbx_description
1 polymer ?
#
loop_
_entity_poly.entity_id
_entity_poly.type
_entity_poly.pdbx_seq_one_letter_code
_entity_poly.pdbx_strand_id
1 'polypeptide(L)'
;MVGATPATWAGALAPALAWPTTCWEAVRRRPCRTSTTANADLEVKIHDWYKKQGPGPARDYSHYFKTIEELRSKILAATIDNANLVLQIDNARLAADDFRTKYETELNLRMSVEADINGLRRVLDELTLARADLEMQIENLKEELAYLRKNHEEEMNALRGQVGGDVNVEMDAAPGVDLSRILNEMRDQYEKMAEKNRKDAEDWFFSKTEELNREVATNTEALQSSRTEITELRRMVQNLEIELQSQLSMKASLEGSLAETEARYGAQLTQMQGLISSIEAQLSELRCDMERQNHEYQVLLDVKTRLEQEIATYRRLLEGEDAHLSTQYSSSLVSQPSREGMVTTRQVRTILEEVQDGKVVSSREQVHRSTH
;
A
#
# COMPACT_ATOMS: atom_id res chain seq x y z
N MET A 1 -18.08 79.15 -1.57
CA MET A 1 -18.33 80.61 -1.58
C MET A 1 -17.00 81.32 -1.67
N VAL A 2 -16.99 82.50 -2.31
CA VAL A 2 -15.83 83.23 -2.88
C VAL A 2 -15.44 82.64 -4.24
N GLY A 3 -15.84 83.17 -5.41
CA GLY A 3 -16.37 84.48 -5.74
C GLY A 3 -15.26 85.36 -6.33
N ALA A 4 -15.20 85.44 -7.67
CA ALA A 4 -14.90 86.66 -8.44
C ALA A 4 -14.79 86.32 -9.94
N THR A 5 -15.71 86.89 -10.70
CA THR A 5 -15.79 86.93 -12.16
C THR A 5 -15.04 88.19 -12.69
N PRO A 6 -15.23 88.67 -13.93
CA PRO A 6 -14.14 88.91 -14.89
C PRO A 6 -13.93 90.42 -15.12
N ALA A 7 -12.88 90.80 -15.88
CA ALA A 7 -12.72 92.18 -16.34
C ALA A 7 -12.57 92.23 -17.86
N THR A 8 -13.70 92.46 -18.51
CA THR A 8 -13.90 93.09 -19.82
C THR A 8 -13.26 94.48 -19.88
N TRP A 9 -12.56 94.81 -20.96
CA TRP A 9 -12.53 96.17 -21.51
C TRP A 9 -12.63 96.13 -23.04
N ALA A 10 -13.67 96.76 -23.55
CA ALA A 10 -13.95 97.01 -24.95
C ALA A 10 -14.01 98.54 -25.18
N GLY A 11 -13.63 98.98 -26.38
CA GLY A 11 -13.85 100.33 -26.89
C GLY A 11 -12.59 101.22 -26.82
N ALA A 12 -12.26 102.05 -27.82
CA ALA A 12 -13.04 102.49 -28.96
C ALA A 12 -12.15 103.27 -29.97
N LEU A 13 -12.70 103.46 -31.18
CA LEU A 13 -12.49 104.58 -32.12
C LEU A 13 -11.25 104.63 -33.03
N ALA A 14 -11.52 104.35 -34.32
CA ALA A 14 -10.89 104.92 -35.53
C ALA A 14 -11.16 106.46 -35.62
N PRO A 15 -10.58 107.27 -36.56
CA PRO A 15 -10.03 106.90 -37.87
C PRO A 15 -8.81 107.69 -38.42
N ALA A 16 -8.32 107.17 -39.56
CA ALA A 16 -7.73 107.85 -40.73
C ALA A 16 -6.54 108.82 -40.59
N LEU A 17 -5.41 108.47 -41.23
CA LEU A 17 -4.73 109.30 -42.25
C LEU A 17 -3.67 108.44 -42.99
N ALA A 18 -3.40 108.84 -44.23
CA ALA A 18 -2.90 108.05 -45.35
C ALA A 18 -1.35 107.86 -45.44
N TRP A 19 -0.92 106.61 -45.72
CA TRP A 19 0.19 106.12 -46.60
C TRP A 19 1.66 106.59 -46.32
N PRO A 20 2.73 105.79 -46.61
CA PRO A 20 2.88 104.92 -47.78
C PRO A 20 3.52 103.52 -47.63
N THR A 21 3.22 102.72 -48.65
CA THR A 21 3.44 101.29 -48.91
C THR A 21 4.80 100.96 -49.54
N THR A 22 5.90 100.95 -48.78
CA THR A 22 7.21 100.48 -49.31
C THR A 22 8.03 99.56 -48.41
N CYS A 23 7.51 99.08 -47.27
CA CYS A 23 8.25 98.14 -46.41
C CYS A 23 7.70 96.70 -46.33
N TRP A 24 6.57 96.39 -46.96
CA TRP A 24 5.87 95.11 -46.76
C TRP A 24 6.24 93.98 -47.74
N GLU A 25 7.12 94.22 -48.71
CA GLU A 25 7.44 93.25 -49.76
C GLU A 25 8.81 92.57 -49.60
N ALA A 26 9.63 92.99 -48.63
CA ALA A 26 10.97 92.42 -48.41
C ALA A 26 11.06 91.37 -47.27
N VAL A 27 10.01 91.18 -46.46
CA VAL A 27 10.06 90.28 -45.28
C VAL A 27 9.24 88.99 -45.44
N ARG A 28 8.31 88.91 -46.40
CA ARG A 28 7.37 87.76 -46.49
C ARG A 28 7.85 86.57 -47.36
N ARG A 29 9.00 86.66 -48.04
CA ARG A 29 9.48 85.62 -48.99
C ARG A 29 10.70 84.79 -48.55
N ARG A 30 11.19 84.96 -47.31
CA ARG A 30 12.35 84.20 -46.77
C ARG A 30 12.09 83.04 -45.78
N PRO A 31 10.87 82.66 -45.36
CA PRO A 31 10.71 81.44 -44.53
C PRO A 31 10.54 80.12 -45.31
N CYS A 32 10.04 80.15 -46.55
CA CYS A 32 9.50 78.93 -47.19
C CYS A 32 10.55 77.97 -47.77
N ARG A 33 11.77 78.42 -48.12
CA ARG A 33 12.81 77.53 -48.67
C ARG A 33 13.62 76.81 -47.59
N THR A 34 13.87 77.46 -46.46
CA THR A 34 14.53 76.85 -45.29
C THR A 34 13.57 75.92 -44.54
N SER A 35 12.27 76.23 -44.53
CA SER A 35 11.26 75.35 -43.90
C SER A 35 10.94 74.10 -44.72
N THR A 36 11.01 74.15 -46.06
CA THR A 36 10.77 72.95 -46.91
C THR A 36 11.96 72.01 -46.92
N THR A 37 13.20 72.51 -46.92
CA THR A 37 14.38 71.67 -46.73
C THR A 37 14.47 71.13 -45.31
N ALA A 38 14.12 71.92 -44.28
CA ALA A 38 14.04 71.42 -42.91
C ALA A 38 12.94 70.37 -42.73
N ASN A 39 11.77 70.53 -43.38
CA ASN A 39 10.71 69.53 -43.33
C ASN A 39 11.08 68.25 -44.07
N ALA A 40 11.72 68.33 -45.25
CA ALA A 40 12.22 67.15 -45.95
C ALA A 40 13.31 66.41 -45.14
N ASP A 41 14.19 67.16 -44.46
CA ASP A 41 15.22 66.60 -43.59
C ASP A 41 14.60 65.97 -42.32
N LEU A 42 13.49 66.51 -41.81
CA LEU A 42 12.70 65.91 -40.74
C LEU A 42 11.95 64.65 -41.20
N GLU A 43 11.38 64.64 -42.40
CA GLU A 43 10.73 63.45 -42.98
C GLU A 43 11.74 62.32 -43.20
N VAL A 44 12.94 62.63 -43.69
CA VAL A 44 14.04 61.65 -43.81
C VAL A 44 14.47 61.17 -42.43
N LYS A 45 14.60 62.05 -41.44
CA LYS A 45 14.92 61.65 -40.05
C LYS A 45 13.83 60.80 -39.42
N ILE A 46 12.56 61.10 -39.67
CA ILE A 46 11.41 60.31 -39.18
C ILE A 46 11.42 58.95 -39.86
N HIS A 47 11.65 58.90 -41.18
CA HIS A 47 11.73 57.65 -41.93
C HIS A 47 12.90 56.78 -41.48
N ASP A 48 14.09 57.35 -41.32
CA ASP A 48 15.26 56.68 -40.77
C ASP A 48 15.06 56.25 -39.32
N TRP A 49 14.33 57.04 -38.52
CA TRP A 49 14.00 56.70 -37.14
C TRP A 49 13.05 55.50 -37.10
N TYR A 50 11.99 55.47 -37.91
CA TYR A 50 11.09 54.30 -38.00
C TYR A 50 11.77 53.06 -38.59
N LYS A 51 12.73 53.23 -39.50
CA LYS A 51 13.51 52.12 -40.06
C LYS A 51 14.52 51.54 -39.06
N LYS A 52 15.04 52.39 -38.15
CA LYS A 52 15.92 51.98 -37.03
C LYS A 52 15.15 51.49 -35.80
N GLN A 53 13.90 51.93 -35.60
CA GLN A 53 13.04 51.60 -34.46
C GLN A 53 11.91 50.64 -34.81
N GLY A 54 11.88 50.10 -36.03
CA GLY A 54 10.96 49.01 -36.38
C GLY A 54 11.18 47.83 -35.42
N PRO A 55 10.12 47.11 -35.01
CA PRO A 55 10.29 45.94 -34.16
C PRO A 55 11.27 44.99 -34.85
N GLY A 56 12.40 44.71 -34.20
CA GLY A 56 13.35 43.74 -34.71
C GLY A 56 12.67 42.39 -34.93
N PRO A 57 13.25 41.50 -35.77
CA PRO A 57 12.70 40.16 -35.96
C PRO A 57 12.46 39.52 -34.59
N ALA A 58 11.26 38.96 -34.40
CA ALA A 58 10.85 38.34 -33.14
C ALA A 58 11.97 37.42 -32.65
N ARG A 59 12.41 37.62 -31.41
CA ARG A 59 13.50 36.83 -30.81
C ARG A 59 13.09 35.36 -30.92
N ASP A 60 13.90 34.55 -31.59
CA ASP A 60 13.56 33.13 -31.77
C ASP A 60 13.75 32.40 -30.43
N TYR A 61 12.65 31.96 -29.84
CA TYR A 61 12.62 31.19 -28.58
C TYR A 61 12.54 29.67 -28.82
N SER A 62 12.60 29.23 -30.09
CA SER A 62 12.46 27.82 -30.47
C SER A 62 13.42 26.88 -29.73
N HIS A 63 14.66 27.32 -29.45
CA HIS A 63 15.62 26.48 -28.70
C HIS A 63 15.19 26.25 -27.25
N TYR A 64 14.57 27.23 -26.59
CA TYR A 64 14.05 27.05 -25.23
C TYR A 64 12.92 26.04 -25.20
N PHE A 65 11.99 26.10 -26.17
CA PHE A 65 10.94 25.11 -26.30
C PHE A 65 11.50 23.70 -26.52
N LYS A 66 12.53 23.55 -27.36
CA LYS A 66 13.20 22.27 -27.54
C LYS A 66 13.82 21.74 -26.25
N THR A 67 14.52 22.60 -25.49
CA THR A 67 15.09 22.19 -24.19
C THR A 67 14.03 21.84 -23.15
N ILE A 68 12.90 22.56 -23.13
CA ILE A 68 11.76 22.27 -22.24
C ILE A 68 11.16 20.91 -22.58
N GLU A 69 10.99 20.61 -23.87
CA GLU A 69 10.44 19.33 -24.32
C GLU A 69 11.38 18.16 -24.01
N GLU A 70 12.69 18.35 -24.22
CA GLU A 70 13.71 17.36 -23.81
C GLU A 70 13.71 17.13 -22.30
N LEU A 71 13.56 18.18 -21.49
CA LEU A 71 13.47 18.04 -20.02
C LEU A 71 12.18 17.32 -19.60
N ARG A 72 11.04 17.67 -20.22
CA ARG A 72 9.76 16.97 -19.97
C ARG A 72 9.85 15.49 -20.32
N SER A 73 10.43 15.16 -21.46
CA SER A 73 10.66 13.78 -21.88
C SER A 73 11.53 13.01 -20.87
N LYS A 74 12.61 13.63 -20.38
CA LYS A 74 13.47 13.03 -19.34
C LYS A 74 12.72 12.83 -18.02
N ILE A 75 11.89 13.79 -17.59
CA ILE A 75 11.08 13.67 -16.38
C ILE A 75 10.08 12.52 -16.52
N LEU A 76 9.41 12.41 -17.67
CA LEU A 76 8.45 11.34 -17.94
C LEU A 76 9.15 9.97 -17.95
N ALA A 77 10.28 9.85 -18.64
CA ALA A 77 11.08 8.62 -18.64
C ALA A 77 11.50 8.24 -17.22
N ALA A 78 12.05 9.18 -16.45
CA ALA A 78 12.43 8.94 -15.06
C ALA A 78 11.24 8.57 -14.16
N THR A 79 10.05 9.12 -14.42
CA THR A 79 8.82 8.79 -13.68
C THR A 79 8.38 7.36 -13.98
N ILE A 80 8.42 6.94 -15.25
CA ILE A 80 8.09 5.57 -15.67
C ILE A 80 9.12 4.59 -15.09
N ASP A 81 10.41 4.92 -15.18
CA ASP A 81 11.49 4.08 -14.62
C ASP A 81 11.35 3.93 -13.11
N ASN A 82 11.00 5.01 -12.39
CA ASN A 82 10.73 4.94 -10.95
C ASN A 82 9.53 4.05 -10.65
N ALA A 83 8.41 4.19 -11.38
CA ALA A 83 7.27 3.30 -11.23
C ALA A 83 7.64 1.82 -11.48
N ASN A 84 8.44 1.54 -12.51
CA ASN A 84 8.94 0.19 -12.79
C ASN A 84 9.82 -0.35 -11.66
N LEU A 85 10.70 0.48 -11.09
CA LEU A 85 11.54 0.10 -9.96
C LEU A 85 10.71 -0.20 -8.71
N VAL A 86 9.70 0.61 -8.41
CA VAL A 86 8.77 0.36 -7.29
C VAL A 86 8.06 -0.98 -7.47
N LEU A 87 7.55 -1.27 -8.67
CA LEU A 87 6.92 -2.56 -8.96
C LEU A 87 7.88 -3.75 -8.79
N GLN A 88 9.14 -3.59 -9.19
CA GLN A 88 10.16 -4.64 -8.99
C GLN A 88 10.48 -4.85 -7.51
N ILE A 89 10.54 -3.77 -6.72
CA ILE A 89 10.73 -3.83 -5.27
C ILE A 89 9.56 -4.56 -4.61
N ASP A 90 8.33 -4.19 -4.96
CA ASP A 90 7.13 -4.82 -4.42
C ASP A 90 7.06 -6.31 -4.80
N ASN A 91 7.37 -6.65 -6.06
CA ASN A 91 7.44 -8.05 -6.50
C ASN A 91 8.51 -8.84 -5.73
N ALA A 92 9.73 -8.31 -5.60
CA ALA A 92 10.81 -8.96 -4.86
C ALA A 92 10.46 -9.14 -3.38
N ARG A 93 9.77 -8.17 -2.78
CA ARG A 93 9.29 -8.24 -1.39
C ARG A 93 8.21 -9.30 -1.21
N LEU A 94 7.22 -9.34 -2.10
CA LEU A 94 6.18 -10.37 -2.07
C LEU A 94 6.78 -11.78 -2.27
N ALA A 95 7.73 -11.93 -3.20
CA ALA A 95 8.43 -13.19 -3.40
C ALA A 95 9.24 -13.61 -2.16
N ALA A 96 9.90 -12.66 -1.49
CA ALA A 96 10.64 -12.92 -0.26
C ALA A 96 9.70 -13.36 0.89
N ASP A 97 8.55 -12.72 1.05
CA ASP A 97 7.54 -13.09 2.05
C ASP A 97 6.91 -14.46 1.75
N ASP A 98 6.67 -14.79 0.48
CA ASP A 98 6.23 -16.12 0.05
C ASP A 98 7.26 -17.20 0.40
N PHE A 99 8.55 -16.96 0.12
CA PHE A 99 9.62 -17.90 0.47
C PHE A 99 9.80 -18.02 1.97
N ARG A 100 9.68 -16.93 2.72
CA ARG A 100 9.74 -16.94 4.19
C ARG A 100 8.61 -17.80 4.75
N THR A 101 7.38 -17.61 4.30
CA THR A 101 6.23 -18.41 4.72
C THR A 101 6.43 -19.89 4.40
N LYS A 102 6.87 -20.21 3.17
CA LYS A 102 7.17 -21.60 2.76
C LYS A 102 8.28 -22.23 3.62
N TYR A 103 9.33 -21.47 3.92
CA TYR A 103 10.41 -21.92 4.78
C TYR A 103 9.93 -22.20 6.20
N GLU A 104 9.13 -21.31 6.80
CA GLU A 104 8.54 -21.49 8.12
C GLU A 104 7.64 -22.74 8.16
N THR A 105 6.82 -22.97 7.13
CA THR A 105 5.99 -24.18 7.05
C THR A 105 6.81 -25.46 6.92
N GLU A 106 7.83 -25.48 6.06
CA GLU A 106 8.71 -26.64 5.89
C GLU A 106 9.54 -26.92 7.14
N LEU A 107 10.01 -25.87 7.83
CA LEU A 107 10.73 -26.01 9.09
C LEU A 107 9.84 -26.67 10.15
N ASN A 108 8.59 -26.24 10.28
CA ASN A 108 7.63 -26.82 11.21
C ASN A 108 7.34 -28.29 10.88
N LEU A 109 7.12 -28.63 9.61
CA LEU A 109 6.94 -30.01 9.16
C LEU A 109 8.17 -30.87 9.48
N ARG A 110 9.37 -30.34 9.20
CA ARG A 110 10.65 -31.01 9.51
C ARG A 110 10.79 -31.28 11.00
N MET A 111 10.48 -30.30 11.86
CA MET A 111 10.52 -30.46 13.32
C MET A 111 9.52 -31.51 13.81
N SER A 112 8.31 -31.55 13.24
CA SER A 112 7.31 -32.59 13.55
C SER A 112 7.83 -33.98 13.19
N VAL A 113 8.36 -34.14 11.98
CA VAL A 113 8.92 -35.43 11.53
C VAL A 113 10.12 -35.86 12.38
N GLU A 114 10.98 -34.92 12.78
CA GLU A 114 12.08 -35.22 13.70
C GLU A 114 11.59 -35.67 15.08
N ALA A 115 10.53 -35.04 15.61
CA ALA A 115 9.91 -35.47 16.86
C ALA A 115 9.35 -36.90 16.73
N ASP A 116 8.66 -37.21 15.63
CA ASP A 116 8.13 -38.55 15.35
C ASP A 116 9.25 -39.59 15.23
N ILE A 117 10.34 -39.28 14.50
CA ILE A 117 11.51 -40.16 14.40
C ILE A 117 12.13 -40.42 15.77
N ASN A 118 12.26 -39.39 16.60
CA ASN A 118 12.79 -39.55 17.96
C ASN A 118 11.84 -40.41 18.82
N GLY A 119 10.53 -40.24 18.68
CA GLY A 119 9.53 -41.09 19.32
C GLY A 119 9.65 -42.55 18.89
N LEU A 120 9.74 -42.82 17.58
CA LEU A 120 9.92 -44.16 17.03
C LEU A 120 11.21 -44.82 17.49
N ARG A 121 12.30 -44.06 17.65
CA ARG A 121 13.56 -44.58 18.23
C ARG A 121 13.37 -45.06 19.66
N ARG A 122 12.64 -44.29 20.50
CA ARG A 122 12.34 -44.72 21.87
C ARG A 122 11.49 -45.99 21.91
N VAL A 123 10.47 -46.08 21.06
CA VAL A 123 9.65 -47.29 20.94
C VAL A 123 10.50 -48.49 20.49
N LEU A 124 11.44 -48.29 19.56
CA LEU A 124 12.37 -49.34 19.15
C LEU A 124 13.27 -49.79 20.31
N ASP A 125 13.79 -48.86 21.11
CA ASP A 125 14.61 -49.18 22.28
C ASP A 125 13.80 -49.96 23.32
N GLU A 126 12.56 -49.54 23.61
CA GLU A 126 11.63 -50.24 24.51
C GLU A 126 11.31 -51.66 24.03
N LEU A 127 11.01 -51.83 22.73
CA LEU A 127 10.77 -53.15 22.14
C LEU A 127 12.02 -54.03 22.16
N THR A 128 13.20 -53.44 22.00
CA THR A 128 14.48 -54.15 22.07
C THR A 128 14.74 -54.67 23.48
N LEU A 129 14.48 -53.85 24.51
CA LEU A 129 14.56 -54.27 25.91
C LEU A 129 13.55 -55.37 26.24
N ALA A 130 12.28 -55.21 25.80
CA ALA A 130 11.25 -56.23 26.00
C ALA A 130 11.61 -57.56 25.30
N ARG A 131 12.21 -57.50 24.10
CA ARG A 131 12.70 -58.69 23.42
C ARG A 131 13.80 -59.39 24.21
N ALA A 132 14.77 -58.65 24.71
CA ALA A 132 15.87 -59.19 25.50
C ALA A 132 15.38 -59.82 26.82
N ASP A 133 14.40 -59.22 27.48
CA ASP A 133 13.78 -59.78 28.69
C ASP A 133 13.06 -61.10 28.38
N LEU A 134 12.27 -61.15 27.30
CA LEU A 134 11.61 -62.38 26.87
C LEU A 134 12.61 -63.48 26.45
N GLU A 135 13.71 -63.10 25.78
CA GLU A 135 14.80 -64.03 25.44
C GLU A 135 15.44 -64.62 26.71
N MET A 136 15.67 -63.81 27.75
CA MET A 136 16.17 -64.26 29.05
C MET A 136 15.18 -65.19 29.77
N GLN A 137 13.89 -64.86 29.78
CA GLN A 137 12.85 -65.72 30.35
C GLN A 137 12.78 -67.08 29.63
N ILE A 138 12.90 -67.09 28.31
CA ILE A 138 12.94 -68.32 27.52
C ILE A 138 14.14 -69.18 27.90
N GLU A 139 15.32 -68.57 28.05
CA GLU A 139 16.53 -69.32 28.41
C GLU A 139 16.46 -69.89 29.83
N ASN A 140 16.00 -69.08 30.80
CA ASN A 140 15.75 -69.55 32.17
C ASN A 140 14.80 -70.76 32.20
N LEU A 141 13.68 -70.70 31.46
CA LEU A 141 12.73 -71.80 31.39
C LEU A 141 13.32 -73.05 30.73
N LYS A 142 14.22 -72.91 29.74
CA LYS A 142 14.93 -74.06 29.16
C LYS A 142 15.89 -74.68 30.16
N GLU A 143 16.61 -73.87 30.92
CA GLU A 143 17.52 -74.35 31.97
C GLU A 143 16.76 -75.10 33.05
N GLU A 144 15.63 -74.57 33.52
CA GLU A 144 14.74 -75.24 34.47
C GLU A 144 14.24 -76.59 33.93
N LEU A 145 13.81 -76.63 32.66
CA LEU A 145 13.33 -77.86 32.02
C LEU A 145 14.45 -78.89 31.89
N ALA A 146 15.66 -78.47 31.53
CA ALA A 146 16.85 -79.33 31.47
C ALA A 146 17.21 -79.87 32.86
N TYR A 147 17.16 -79.03 33.89
CA TYR A 147 17.39 -79.41 35.28
C TYR A 147 16.39 -80.46 35.75
N LEU A 148 15.09 -80.23 35.53
CA LEU A 148 14.03 -81.17 35.89
C LEU A 148 14.16 -82.52 35.17
N ARG A 149 14.52 -82.52 33.88
CA ARG A 149 14.76 -83.75 33.12
C ARG A 149 15.92 -84.55 33.68
N LYS A 150 17.04 -83.87 33.97
CA LYS A 150 18.22 -84.52 34.55
C LYS A 150 17.91 -85.11 35.92
N ASN A 151 17.21 -84.36 36.77
CA ASN A 151 16.81 -84.84 38.10
C ASN A 151 15.90 -86.07 37.98
N HIS A 152 14.93 -86.06 37.05
CA HIS A 152 14.07 -87.20 36.80
C HIS A 152 14.84 -88.44 36.28
N GLU A 153 15.83 -88.23 35.40
CA GLU A 153 16.69 -89.31 34.91
C GLU A 153 17.55 -89.91 36.01
N GLU A 154 18.11 -89.07 36.90
CA GLU A 154 18.86 -89.51 38.09
C GLU A 154 17.97 -90.30 39.06
N GLU A 155 16.76 -89.81 39.37
CA GLU A 155 15.78 -90.51 40.20
C GLU A 155 15.36 -91.86 39.60
N MET A 156 15.07 -91.88 38.29
CA MET A 156 14.72 -93.10 37.57
C MET A 156 15.88 -94.10 37.57
N ASN A 157 17.12 -93.63 37.38
CA ASN A 157 18.31 -94.49 37.45
C ASN A 157 18.53 -95.05 38.86
N ALA A 158 18.32 -94.24 39.90
CA ALA A 158 18.37 -94.69 41.29
C ALA A 158 17.31 -95.78 41.57
N LEU A 159 16.07 -95.56 41.14
CA LEU A 159 14.98 -96.55 41.25
C LEU A 159 15.26 -97.80 40.43
N ARG A 160 15.85 -97.68 39.24
CA ARG A 160 16.23 -98.82 38.39
C ARG A 160 17.34 -99.66 39.02
N GLY A 161 18.28 -99.02 39.70
CA GLY A 161 19.29 -99.69 40.54
C GLY A 161 18.67 -100.41 41.74
N GLN A 162 17.56 -99.89 42.27
CA GLN A 162 16.84 -100.47 43.40
C GLN A 162 15.91 -101.64 43.00
N VAL A 163 15.44 -101.69 41.75
CA VAL A 163 14.57 -102.76 41.22
C VAL A 163 15.36 -104.02 40.78
N GLY A 164 16.69 -103.97 40.75
CA GLY A 164 17.56 -105.12 40.39
C GLY A 164 18.10 -105.94 41.56
N GLY A 165 17.71 -105.65 42.81
CA GLY A 165 18.18 -106.39 43.98
C GLY A 165 17.19 -107.48 44.40
N ASP A 166 17.57 -108.74 44.21
CA ASP A 166 17.00 -109.86 44.96
C ASP A 166 17.28 -109.63 46.45
N VAL A 167 16.23 -109.38 47.24
CA VAL A 167 16.32 -109.13 48.68
C VAL A 167 16.40 -110.49 49.37
N ASN A 168 17.59 -111.06 49.43
CA ASN A 168 17.91 -112.12 50.38
C ASN A 168 18.14 -111.50 51.77
N VAL A 169 17.20 -111.74 52.68
CA VAL A 169 17.33 -111.41 54.11
C VAL A 169 18.08 -112.55 54.78
N GLU A 170 19.40 -112.41 54.92
CA GLU A 170 20.18 -113.20 55.87
C GLU A 170 20.51 -112.34 57.10
N MET A 171 19.93 -112.79 58.21
CA MET A 171 20.09 -112.29 59.55
C MET A 171 21.46 -112.75 60.07
N ASP A 172 22.46 -111.86 60.05
CA ASP A 172 23.70 -112.03 60.81
C ASP A 172 23.67 -111.12 62.05
N ALA A 173 23.56 -111.77 63.21
CA ALA A 173 23.54 -111.12 64.51
C ALA A 173 24.98 -110.77 64.94
N ALA A 174 25.48 -109.64 64.43
CA ALA A 174 26.68 -108.99 64.93
C ALA A 174 26.39 -108.23 66.25
N PRO A 175 27.40 -108.06 67.13
CA PRO A 175 27.22 -107.97 68.57
C PRO A 175 26.61 -106.65 69.02
N GLY A 176 25.68 -106.74 69.98
CA GLY A 176 25.09 -105.66 70.79
C GLY A 176 25.52 -104.23 70.43
N VAL A 177 24.93 -103.68 69.38
CA VAL A 177 25.06 -102.26 69.08
C VAL A 177 24.26 -101.51 70.12
N ASP A 178 24.91 -100.57 70.80
CA ASP A 178 24.30 -99.74 71.84
C ASP A 178 23.11 -98.95 71.28
N LEU A 179 21.91 -99.53 71.46
CA LEU A 179 20.63 -99.02 70.95
C LEU A 179 20.38 -97.59 71.43
N SER A 180 20.90 -97.25 72.61
CA SER A 180 20.83 -95.91 73.19
C SER A 180 21.58 -94.88 72.34
N ARG A 181 22.73 -95.25 71.76
CA ARG A 181 23.53 -94.37 70.90
C ARG A 181 22.83 -94.11 69.56
N ILE A 182 22.23 -95.13 68.94
CA ILE A 182 21.51 -94.99 67.67
C ILE A 182 20.22 -94.18 67.87
N LEU A 183 19.47 -94.43 68.93
CA LEU A 183 18.26 -93.66 69.24
C LEU A 183 18.58 -92.18 69.51
N ASN A 184 19.69 -91.89 70.21
CA ASN A 184 20.15 -90.52 70.41
C ASN A 184 20.64 -89.86 69.13
N GLU A 185 21.40 -90.55 68.27
CA GLU A 185 21.81 -90.04 66.96
C GLU A 185 20.61 -89.75 66.05
N MET A 186 19.63 -90.66 66.00
CA MET A 186 18.38 -90.43 65.28
C MET A 186 17.64 -89.21 65.81
N ARG A 187 17.58 -89.03 67.13
CA ARG A 187 16.93 -87.87 67.75
C ARG A 187 17.66 -86.57 67.40
N ASP A 188 18.99 -86.56 67.46
CA ASP A 188 19.83 -85.42 67.07
C ASP A 188 19.68 -85.08 65.58
N GLN A 189 19.58 -86.09 64.70
CA GLN A 189 19.29 -85.89 63.27
C GLN A 189 17.91 -85.26 63.03
N TYR A 190 16.87 -85.74 63.72
CA TYR A 190 15.53 -85.17 63.62
C TYR A 190 15.47 -83.75 64.19
N GLU A 191 16.17 -83.49 65.29
CA GLU A 191 16.22 -82.16 65.91
C GLU A 191 16.95 -81.17 64.99
N LYS A 192 18.08 -81.56 64.40
CA LYS A 192 18.77 -80.78 63.35
C LYS A 192 17.90 -80.56 62.12
N MET A 193 17.16 -81.57 61.66
CA MET A 193 16.28 -81.45 60.50
C MET A 193 15.09 -80.53 60.79
N ALA A 194 14.49 -80.63 61.98
CA ALA A 194 13.40 -79.77 62.40
C ALA A 194 13.87 -78.31 62.58
N GLU A 195 15.05 -78.11 63.17
CA GLU A 195 15.64 -76.77 63.33
C GLU A 195 16.05 -76.16 62.00
N LYS A 196 16.61 -76.95 61.08
CA LYS A 196 16.89 -76.52 59.71
C LYS A 196 15.61 -76.14 58.97
N ASN A 197 14.57 -76.96 59.04
CA ASN A 197 13.28 -76.67 58.41
C ASN A 197 12.64 -75.39 58.98
N ARG A 198 12.68 -75.21 60.31
CA ARG A 198 12.23 -73.98 60.96
C ARG A 198 12.97 -72.76 60.43
N LYS A 199 14.30 -72.83 60.33
CA LYS A 199 15.12 -71.72 59.85
C LYS A 199 14.89 -71.44 58.37
N ASP A 200 14.84 -72.47 57.53
CA ASP A 200 14.56 -72.35 56.10
C ASP A 200 13.17 -71.72 55.86
N ALA A 201 12.17 -72.07 56.69
CA ALA A 201 10.85 -71.45 56.64
C ALA A 201 10.88 -69.97 57.07
N GLU A 202 11.56 -69.65 58.18
CA GLU A 202 11.75 -68.26 58.63
C GLU A 202 12.44 -67.41 57.55
N ASP A 203 13.55 -67.90 56.99
CA ASP A 203 14.30 -67.22 55.94
C ASP A 203 13.45 -67.05 54.66
N TRP A 204 12.66 -68.05 54.28
CA TRP A 204 11.71 -67.95 53.17
C TRP A 204 10.62 -66.90 53.42
N PHE A 205 10.04 -66.87 54.62
CA PHE A 205 9.05 -65.85 55.00
C PHE A 205 9.65 -64.44 55.00
N PHE A 206 10.86 -64.27 55.54
CA PHE A 206 11.54 -62.98 55.53
C PHE A 206 11.82 -62.51 54.10
N SER A 207 12.38 -63.39 53.26
CA SER A 207 12.65 -63.10 51.85
C SER A 207 11.39 -62.67 51.11
N LYS A 208 10.29 -63.43 51.25
CA LYS A 208 9.03 -63.11 50.56
C LYS A 208 8.36 -61.83 51.08
N THR A 209 8.48 -61.56 52.38
CA THR A 209 8.00 -60.30 52.98
C THR A 209 8.81 -59.11 52.50
N GLU A 210 10.13 -59.26 52.37
CA GLU A 210 11.01 -58.21 51.87
C GLU A 210 10.76 -57.91 50.38
N GLU A 211 10.55 -58.95 49.57
CA GLU A 211 10.16 -58.83 48.17
C GLU A 211 8.81 -58.12 48.01
N LEU A 212 7.79 -58.53 48.78
CA LEU A 212 6.48 -57.87 48.78
C LEU A 212 6.59 -56.40 49.20
N ASN A 213 7.38 -56.10 50.23
CA ASN A 213 7.60 -54.71 50.65
C ASN A 213 8.32 -53.88 49.57
N ARG A 214 9.28 -54.46 48.85
CA ARG A 214 9.90 -53.80 47.69
C ARG A 214 8.88 -53.53 46.59
N GLU A 215 8.07 -54.52 46.21
CA GLU A 215 7.04 -54.34 45.18
C GLU A 215 5.99 -53.30 45.58
N VAL A 216 5.59 -53.26 46.85
CA VAL A 216 4.66 -52.24 47.35
C VAL A 216 5.28 -50.86 47.28
N ALA A 217 6.57 -50.72 47.64
CA ALA A 217 7.28 -49.44 47.54
C ALA A 217 7.38 -48.97 46.09
N THR A 218 7.82 -49.83 45.17
CA THR A 218 7.96 -49.47 43.74
C THR A 218 6.61 -49.15 43.10
N ASN A 219 5.56 -49.93 43.38
CA ASN A 219 4.21 -49.64 42.89
C ASN A 219 3.67 -48.33 43.47
N THR A 220 3.95 -48.03 44.75
CA THR A 220 3.52 -46.77 45.36
C THR A 220 4.22 -45.59 44.71
N GLU A 221 5.53 -45.67 44.46
CA GLU A 221 6.29 -44.64 43.75
C GLU A 221 5.78 -44.43 42.32
N ALA A 222 5.53 -45.51 41.58
CA ALA A 222 4.96 -45.45 40.23
C ALA A 222 3.55 -44.83 40.21
N LEU A 223 2.72 -45.13 41.20
CA LEU A 223 1.41 -44.49 41.35
C LEU A 223 1.52 -43.00 41.67
N GLN A 224 2.47 -42.60 42.52
CA GLN A 224 2.69 -41.19 42.84
C GLN A 224 3.21 -40.42 41.62
N SER A 225 4.16 -40.97 40.85
CA SER A 225 4.69 -40.34 39.65
C SER A 225 3.62 -40.18 38.56
N SER A 226 2.83 -41.23 38.31
CA SER A 226 1.69 -41.16 37.38
C SER A 226 0.65 -40.13 37.83
N ARG A 227 0.36 -40.06 39.14
CA ARG A 227 -0.54 -39.04 39.70
C ARG A 227 -0.01 -37.63 39.46
N THR A 228 1.29 -37.39 39.67
CA THR A 228 1.90 -36.08 39.41
C THR A 228 1.83 -35.70 37.93
N GLU A 229 2.14 -36.64 37.03
CA GLU A 229 2.07 -36.43 35.58
C GLU A 229 0.64 -36.07 35.13
N ILE A 230 -0.37 -36.80 35.63
CA ILE A 230 -1.78 -36.49 35.36
C ILE A 230 -2.14 -35.08 35.84
N THR A 231 -1.67 -34.66 37.02
CA THR A 231 -1.94 -33.31 37.52
C THR A 231 -1.25 -32.23 36.71
N GLU A 232 -0.02 -32.47 36.25
CA GLU A 232 0.72 -31.53 35.40
C GLU A 232 0.10 -31.40 34.01
N LEU A 233 -0.30 -32.51 33.40
CA LEU A 233 -1.02 -32.51 32.12
C LEU A 233 -2.34 -31.77 32.22
N ARG A 234 -3.12 -31.98 33.30
CA ARG A 234 -4.35 -31.22 33.55
C ARG A 234 -4.09 -29.72 33.67
N ARG A 235 -3.03 -29.32 34.39
CA ARG A 235 -2.63 -27.91 34.50
C ARG A 235 -2.21 -27.33 33.15
N MET A 236 -1.49 -28.10 32.35
CA MET A 236 -1.07 -27.70 31.01
C MET A 236 -2.27 -27.48 30.09
N VAL A 237 -3.24 -28.40 30.09
CA VAL A 237 -4.48 -28.26 29.33
C VAL A 237 -5.22 -27.00 29.74
N GLN A 238 -5.40 -26.75 31.04
CA GLN A 238 -6.05 -25.53 31.53
C GLN A 238 -5.32 -24.26 31.09
N ASN A 239 -3.99 -24.25 31.15
CA ASN A 239 -3.19 -23.10 30.68
C ASN A 239 -3.37 -22.86 29.18
N LEU A 240 -3.36 -23.93 28.37
CA LEU A 240 -3.57 -23.85 26.93
C LEU A 240 -5.00 -23.39 26.58
N GLU A 241 -6.00 -23.82 27.34
CA GLU A 241 -7.38 -23.35 27.20
C GLU A 241 -7.49 -21.85 27.49
N ILE A 242 -6.85 -21.36 28.56
CA ILE A 242 -6.82 -19.93 28.89
C ILE A 242 -6.11 -19.13 27.80
N GLU A 243 -4.96 -19.62 27.31
CA GLU A 243 -4.24 -18.98 26.21
C GLU A 243 -5.10 -18.93 24.95
N LEU A 244 -5.79 -20.02 24.60
CA LEU A 244 -6.73 -20.04 23.48
C LEU A 244 -7.84 -18.98 23.64
N GLN A 245 -8.45 -18.87 24.83
CA GLN A 245 -9.48 -17.86 25.08
C GLN A 245 -8.92 -16.44 24.98
N SER A 246 -7.70 -16.21 25.49
CA SER A 246 -6.99 -14.93 25.37
C SER A 246 -6.77 -14.56 23.90
N GLN A 247 -6.24 -15.49 23.10
CA GLN A 247 -6.01 -15.26 21.66
C GLN A 247 -7.31 -15.00 20.89
N LEU A 248 -8.39 -15.73 21.21
CA LEU A 248 -9.71 -15.47 20.61
C LEU A 248 -10.24 -14.07 20.97
N SER A 249 -10.05 -13.63 22.21
CA SER A 249 -10.44 -12.28 22.64
C SER A 249 -9.63 -11.18 21.93
N MET A 250 -8.33 -11.40 21.77
CA MET A 250 -7.44 -10.48 21.06
C MET A 250 -7.81 -10.39 19.58
N LYS A 251 -8.06 -11.54 18.93
CA LYS A 251 -8.54 -11.61 17.55
C LYS A 251 -9.83 -10.80 17.38
N ALA A 252 -10.84 -11.03 18.23
CA ALA A 252 -12.12 -10.32 18.16
C ALA A 252 -11.93 -8.80 18.34
N SER A 253 -11.05 -8.37 19.24
CA SER A 253 -10.72 -6.96 19.42
C SER A 253 -10.05 -6.34 18.18
N LEU A 254 -9.14 -7.06 17.53
CA LEU A 254 -8.46 -6.59 16.33
C LEU A 254 -9.41 -6.52 15.13
N GLU A 255 -10.26 -7.53 14.94
CA GLU A 255 -11.30 -7.53 13.91
C GLU A 255 -12.30 -6.38 14.13
N GLY A 256 -12.68 -6.11 15.38
CA GLY A 256 -13.52 -4.97 15.74
C GLY A 256 -12.86 -3.62 15.41
N SER A 257 -11.58 -3.45 15.77
CA SER A 257 -10.82 -2.24 15.43
C SER A 257 -10.67 -2.06 13.92
N LEU A 258 -10.45 -3.14 13.17
CA LEU A 258 -10.36 -3.10 11.71
C LEU A 258 -11.68 -2.62 11.12
N ALA A 259 -12.80 -3.25 11.48
CA ALA A 259 -14.13 -2.88 11.00
C ALA A 259 -14.49 -1.42 11.34
N GLU A 260 -14.15 -0.94 12.55
CA GLU A 260 -14.35 0.46 12.92
C GLU A 260 -13.52 1.41 12.05
N THR A 261 -12.25 1.09 11.80
CA THR A 261 -11.39 1.92 10.94
C THR A 261 -11.87 1.95 9.51
N GLU A 262 -12.27 0.81 8.95
CA GLU A 262 -12.85 0.71 7.60
C GLU A 262 -14.14 1.52 7.49
N ALA A 263 -15.05 1.39 8.46
CA ALA A 263 -16.29 2.17 8.49
C ALA A 263 -16.01 3.68 8.55
N ARG A 264 -15.04 4.10 9.38
CA ARG A 264 -14.64 5.51 9.50
C ARG A 264 -14.07 6.05 8.19
N TYR A 265 -13.18 5.31 7.53
CA TYR A 265 -12.63 5.72 6.24
C TYR A 265 -13.67 5.69 5.11
N GLY A 266 -14.57 4.70 5.10
CA GLY A 266 -15.70 4.65 4.18
C GLY A 266 -16.63 5.86 4.31
N ALA A 267 -16.91 6.28 5.55
CA ALA A 267 -17.68 7.50 5.81
C ALA A 267 -16.95 8.76 5.32
N GLN A 268 -15.63 8.88 5.55
CA GLN A 268 -14.83 10.01 5.05
C GLN A 268 -14.80 10.06 3.52
N LEU A 269 -14.64 8.91 2.85
CA LEU A 269 -14.70 8.82 1.39
C LEU A 269 -16.06 9.25 0.85
N THR A 270 -17.15 8.81 1.49
CA THR A 270 -18.51 9.20 1.11
C THR A 270 -18.73 10.71 1.27
N GLN A 271 -18.20 11.29 2.36
CA GLN A 271 -18.25 12.74 2.57
C GLN A 271 -17.47 13.51 1.50
N MET A 272 -16.25 13.09 1.18
CA MET A 272 -15.44 13.71 0.13
C MET A 272 -16.10 13.59 -1.24
N GLN A 273 -16.66 12.41 -1.57
CA GLN A 273 -17.40 12.20 -2.80
C GLN A 273 -18.63 13.12 -2.89
N GLY A 274 -19.35 13.32 -1.78
CA GLY A 274 -20.46 14.27 -1.71
C GLY A 274 -20.03 15.71 -1.98
N LEU A 275 -18.87 16.13 -1.45
CA LEU A 275 -18.31 17.45 -1.72
C LEU A 275 -17.93 17.60 -3.20
N ILE A 276 -17.24 16.61 -3.77
CA ILE A 276 -16.87 16.60 -5.20
C ILE A 276 -18.12 16.75 -6.06
N SER A 277 -19.15 15.93 -5.83
CA SER A 277 -20.39 15.98 -6.60
C SER A 277 -21.12 17.32 -6.45
N SER A 278 -21.06 17.96 -5.27
CA SER A 278 -21.63 19.30 -5.08
C SER A 278 -20.91 20.38 -5.88
N ILE A 279 -19.57 20.32 -5.95
CA ILE A 279 -18.76 21.28 -6.72
C ILE A 279 -18.94 21.03 -8.22
N GLU A 280 -19.00 19.77 -8.65
CA GLU A 280 -19.28 19.42 -10.04
C GLU A 280 -20.65 19.93 -10.50
N ALA A 281 -21.66 19.85 -9.62
CA ALA A 281 -22.98 20.42 -9.89
C ALA A 281 -22.95 21.96 -9.99
N GLN A 282 -22.24 22.65 -9.10
CA GLN A 282 -22.07 24.10 -9.18
C GLN A 282 -21.31 24.52 -10.46
N LEU A 283 -20.29 23.77 -10.87
CA LEU A 283 -19.55 24.02 -12.11
C LEU A 283 -20.43 23.81 -13.35
N SER A 284 -21.31 22.80 -13.35
CA SER A 284 -22.21 22.56 -14.48
C SER A 284 -23.30 23.63 -14.57
N GLU A 285 -23.83 24.09 -13.44
CA GLU A 285 -24.78 25.21 -13.36
C GLU A 285 -24.14 26.50 -13.90
N LEU A 286 -22.94 26.85 -13.42
CA LEU A 286 -22.23 28.05 -13.88
C LEU A 286 -21.93 28.02 -15.39
N ARG A 287 -21.58 26.84 -15.94
CA ARG A 287 -21.39 26.67 -17.39
C ARG A 287 -22.68 26.92 -18.15
N CYS A 288 -23.80 26.37 -17.68
CA CYS A 288 -25.11 26.59 -18.31
C CYS A 288 -25.51 28.07 -18.27
N ASP A 289 -25.29 28.75 -17.14
CA ASP A 289 -25.54 30.18 -17.02
C ASP A 289 -24.66 31.02 -17.94
N MET A 290 -23.37 30.66 -18.08
CA MET A 290 -22.45 31.35 -18.99
C MET A 290 -22.87 31.17 -20.45
N GLU A 291 -23.27 29.96 -20.85
CA GLU A 291 -23.81 29.67 -22.19
C GLU A 291 -25.08 30.48 -22.46
N ARG A 292 -26.00 30.54 -21.48
CA ARG A 292 -27.21 31.36 -21.57
C ARG A 292 -26.90 32.84 -21.73
N GLN A 293 -26.02 33.40 -20.88
CA GLN A 293 -25.59 34.79 -20.97
C GLN A 293 -24.94 35.10 -22.33
N ASN A 294 -24.07 34.22 -22.82
CA ASN A 294 -23.45 34.39 -24.15
C ASN A 294 -24.50 34.45 -25.25
N HIS A 295 -25.52 33.58 -25.20
CA HIS A 295 -26.63 33.62 -26.14
C HIS A 295 -27.43 34.95 -26.05
N GLU A 296 -27.76 35.40 -24.85
CA GLU A 296 -28.43 36.70 -24.63
C GLU A 296 -27.60 37.88 -25.17
N TYR A 297 -26.27 37.85 -24.95
CA TYR A 297 -25.35 38.85 -25.50
C TYR A 297 -25.30 38.85 -27.02
N GLN A 298 -25.31 37.67 -27.66
CA GLN A 298 -25.36 37.56 -29.13
C GLN A 298 -26.65 38.17 -29.69
N VAL A 299 -27.80 37.86 -29.10
CA VAL A 299 -29.09 38.44 -29.50
C VAL A 299 -29.07 39.96 -29.35
N LEU A 300 -28.52 40.50 -28.25
CA LEU A 300 -28.41 41.94 -28.05
C LEU A 300 -27.47 42.59 -29.07
N LEU A 301 -26.36 41.93 -29.41
CA LEU A 301 -25.44 42.40 -30.44
C LEU A 301 -26.12 42.45 -31.81
N ASP A 302 -26.92 41.45 -32.17
CA ASP A 302 -27.71 41.43 -33.40
C ASP A 302 -28.72 42.58 -33.46
N VAL A 303 -29.43 42.85 -32.36
CA VAL A 303 -30.34 44.00 -32.27
C VAL A 303 -29.58 45.32 -32.40
N LYS A 304 -28.45 45.46 -31.71
CA LYS A 304 -27.60 46.65 -31.77
C LYS A 304 -27.09 46.90 -33.18
N THR A 305 -26.60 45.87 -33.87
CA THR A 305 -26.12 46.01 -35.25
C THR A 305 -27.25 46.41 -36.21
N ARG A 306 -28.46 45.86 -36.02
CA ARG A 306 -29.65 46.29 -36.77
C ARG A 306 -30.01 47.75 -36.52
N LEU A 307 -30.04 48.18 -35.26
CA LEU A 307 -30.31 49.58 -34.91
C LEU A 307 -29.25 50.53 -35.47
N GLU A 308 -27.97 50.15 -35.48
CA GLU A 308 -26.91 50.94 -36.11
C GLU A 308 -27.10 51.08 -37.61
N GLN A 309 -27.56 50.02 -38.29
CA GLN A 309 -27.94 50.10 -39.70
C GLN A 309 -29.12 51.05 -39.91
N GLU A 310 -30.17 50.95 -39.08
CA GLU A 310 -31.31 51.87 -39.12
C GLU A 310 -30.86 53.33 -38.90
N ILE A 311 -30.04 53.62 -37.89
CA ILE A 311 -29.46 54.96 -37.65
C ILE A 311 -28.63 55.43 -38.86
N ALA A 312 -27.82 54.57 -39.46
CA ALA A 312 -27.05 54.91 -40.65
C ALA A 312 -27.96 55.24 -41.84
N THR A 313 -29.08 54.52 -42.01
CA THR A 313 -30.09 54.86 -43.02
C THR A 313 -30.80 56.17 -42.71
N TYR A 314 -31.17 56.43 -41.45
CA TYR A 314 -31.78 57.70 -41.04
C TYR A 314 -30.81 58.86 -41.27
N ARG A 315 -29.52 58.73 -40.90
CA ARG A 315 -28.50 59.75 -41.20
C ARG A 315 -28.38 60.01 -42.69
N ARG A 316 -28.37 58.97 -43.53
CA ARG A 316 -28.34 59.13 -45.00
C ARG A 316 -29.59 59.82 -45.53
N LEU A 317 -30.77 59.54 -44.97
CA LEU A 317 -32.02 60.21 -45.37
C LEU A 317 -31.99 61.68 -44.95
N LEU A 318 -31.54 62.00 -43.74
CA LEU A 318 -31.37 63.37 -43.25
C LEU A 318 -30.32 64.15 -44.05
N GLU A 319 -29.17 63.54 -44.34
CA GLU A 319 -28.14 64.10 -45.24
C GLU A 319 -28.63 64.21 -46.69
N GLY A 320 -29.52 63.32 -47.11
CA GLY A 320 -30.22 63.35 -48.39
C GLY A 320 -31.31 64.43 -48.45
N GLU A 321 -31.96 64.73 -47.33
CA GLU A 321 -32.91 65.84 -47.16
C GLU A 321 -32.17 67.18 -47.06
N ASP A 322 -31.00 67.22 -46.42
CA ASP A 322 -30.06 68.35 -46.47
C ASP A 322 -29.47 68.51 -47.88
N ALA A 323 -29.26 67.40 -48.61
CA ALA A 323 -28.97 67.45 -50.03
C ALA A 323 -30.20 67.93 -50.81
N HIS A 324 -31.45 67.61 -50.48
CA HIS A 324 -32.62 68.15 -51.18
C HIS A 324 -32.96 69.61 -50.84
N LEU A 325 -32.64 70.09 -49.63
CA LEU A 325 -32.67 71.52 -49.28
C LEU A 325 -31.49 72.31 -49.89
N SER A 326 -30.30 71.70 -50.00
CA SER A 326 -29.14 72.30 -50.67
C SER A 326 -29.21 72.18 -52.21
N THR A 327 -29.89 71.14 -52.72
CA THR A 327 -30.11 70.87 -54.16
C THR A 327 -31.31 71.62 -54.72
N GLN A 328 -32.20 72.18 -53.89
CA GLN A 328 -33.13 73.23 -54.35
C GLN A 328 -32.42 74.51 -54.81
N TYR A 329 -31.13 74.68 -54.49
CA TYR A 329 -30.28 75.74 -55.04
C TYR A 329 -29.18 75.26 -55.98
N SER A 330 -29.06 73.95 -56.25
CA SER A 330 -28.02 73.46 -57.16
C SER A 330 -28.29 72.06 -57.75
N SER A 331 -29.47 71.85 -58.33
CA SER A 331 -29.71 70.75 -59.27
C SER A 331 -29.33 71.15 -60.69
N SER A 332 -28.07 71.01 -61.06
CA SER A 332 -27.70 70.71 -62.45
C SER A 332 -26.29 70.14 -62.52
N LEU A 333 -26.21 68.84 -62.78
CA LEU A 333 -25.35 68.15 -63.76
C LEU A 333 -24.88 66.77 -63.24
N VAL A 334 -25.64 65.74 -63.63
CA VAL A 334 -25.19 64.57 -64.43
C VAL A 334 -23.91 63.84 -63.98
N SER A 335 -24.06 62.60 -63.47
CA SER A 335 -23.66 61.33 -64.14
C SER A 335 -23.25 60.19 -63.18
N GLN A 336 -23.88 59.02 -63.38
CA GLN A 336 -23.41 57.66 -63.04
C GLN A 336 -22.11 57.29 -63.80
N PRO A 337 -21.52 56.08 -63.62
CA PRO A 337 -21.40 55.19 -62.45
C PRO A 337 -19.95 54.67 -62.25
N SER A 338 -19.55 54.25 -61.04
CA SER A 338 -18.34 53.42 -60.88
C SER A 338 -18.44 52.45 -59.70
N ARG A 339 -18.30 51.15 -60.01
CA ARG A 339 -18.03 50.07 -59.07
C ARG A 339 -16.62 50.25 -58.49
N GLU A 340 -16.49 50.36 -57.18
CA GLU A 340 -15.22 50.15 -56.49
C GLU A 340 -15.41 49.20 -55.31
N GLY A 341 -14.50 48.22 -55.22
CA GLY A 341 -14.60 47.05 -54.36
C GLY A 341 -14.62 47.40 -52.88
N MET A 342 -15.54 46.78 -52.16
CA MET A 342 -15.63 46.83 -50.70
C MET A 342 -14.47 46.03 -50.10
N VAL A 343 -13.42 46.72 -49.66
CA VAL A 343 -12.36 46.14 -48.83
C VAL A 343 -12.96 45.81 -47.45
N THR A 344 -13.17 44.52 -47.18
CA THR A 344 -13.64 44.05 -45.88
C THR A 344 -12.42 43.83 -44.97
N THR A 345 -12.28 44.67 -43.95
CA THR A 345 -11.19 44.52 -42.97
C THR A 345 -11.57 43.45 -41.93
N ARG A 346 -10.91 42.28 -42.00
CA ARG A 346 -11.04 41.23 -41.00
C ARG A 346 -10.17 41.60 -39.78
N GLN A 347 -10.80 41.87 -38.65
CA GLN A 347 -10.10 41.99 -37.36
C GLN A 347 -10.12 40.64 -36.65
N VAL A 348 -8.95 40.10 -36.35
CA VAL A 348 -8.80 38.91 -35.50
C VAL A 348 -8.34 39.40 -34.14
N ARG A 349 -9.15 39.14 -33.12
CA ARG A 349 -8.84 39.43 -31.72
C ARG A 349 -8.45 38.13 -31.05
N THR A 350 -7.20 38.03 -30.62
CA THR A 350 -6.71 36.89 -29.85
C THR A 350 -6.55 37.35 -28.41
N ILE A 351 -7.31 36.72 -27.52
CA ILE A 351 -7.27 36.97 -26.08
C ILE A 351 -6.41 35.85 -25.48
N LEU A 352 -5.29 36.24 -24.87
CA LEU A 352 -4.42 35.33 -24.13
C LEU A 352 -4.70 35.55 -22.64
N GLU A 353 -5.20 34.49 -21.99
CA GLU A 353 -5.46 34.46 -20.56
C GLU A 353 -4.48 33.50 -19.89
N GLU A 354 -3.81 33.98 -18.85
CA GLU A 354 -2.91 33.17 -18.04
C GLU A 354 -3.64 32.81 -16.74
N VAL A 355 -3.89 31.50 -16.56
CA VAL A 355 -4.65 30.95 -15.42
C VAL A 355 -3.71 30.18 -14.52
N GLN A 356 -3.68 30.55 -13.24
CA GLN A 356 -2.98 29.81 -12.19
C GLN A 356 -3.99 29.53 -11.06
N ASP A 357 -4.10 28.26 -10.64
CA ASP A 357 -5.09 27.79 -9.66
C ASP A 357 -6.54 28.23 -9.93
N GLY A 358 -6.95 28.20 -11.20
CA GLY A 358 -8.34 28.47 -11.60
C GLY A 358 -8.77 29.95 -11.51
N LYS A 359 -7.85 30.89 -11.24
CA LYS A 359 -8.10 32.34 -11.34
C LYS A 359 -7.28 32.96 -12.48
N VAL A 360 -7.91 33.82 -13.28
CA VAL A 360 -7.25 34.59 -14.33
C VAL A 360 -6.43 35.69 -13.68
N VAL A 361 -5.09 35.60 -13.75
CA VAL A 361 -4.17 36.53 -13.08
C VAL A 361 -3.74 37.67 -14.03
N SER A 362 -3.86 37.47 -15.34
CA SER A 362 -3.53 38.47 -16.36
C SER A 362 -4.31 38.22 -17.65
N SER A 363 -4.88 39.28 -18.22
CA SER A 363 -5.56 39.25 -19.52
C SER A 363 -4.96 40.33 -20.42
N ARG A 364 -4.48 39.92 -21.60
CA ARG A 364 -3.91 40.84 -22.60
C ARG A 364 -4.58 40.63 -23.96
N GLU A 365 -5.24 41.67 -24.44
CA GLU A 365 -5.85 41.69 -25.78
C GLU A 365 -4.82 42.16 -26.81
N GLN A 366 -4.62 41.37 -27.87
CA GLN A 366 -3.90 41.80 -29.07
C GLN A 366 -4.85 41.82 -30.27
N VAL A 367 -4.98 43.00 -30.88
CA VAL A 367 -5.79 43.22 -32.08
C VAL A 367 -4.88 43.30 -33.29
N HIS A 368 -4.94 42.30 -34.17
CA HIS A 368 -4.29 42.37 -35.48
C HIS A 368 -5.33 42.78 -36.54
N ARG A 369 -5.04 43.88 -37.24
CA ARG A 369 -5.83 44.37 -38.37
C ARG A 369 -5.03 44.11 -39.65
N SER A 370 -5.44 43.10 -40.43
CA SER A 370 -4.95 42.94 -41.80
C SER A 370 -5.93 43.57 -42.77
N THR A 371 -5.43 44.47 -43.60
CA THR A 371 -6.12 45.02 -44.77
C THR A 371 -5.84 44.13 -45.96
N HIS A 372 -6.88 43.58 -46.60
CA HIS A 372 -6.76 42.80 -47.82
C HIS A 372 -7.58 43.40 -48.94
#